data_AF-A0A938NNR0-F1
#
_entry.id   AF-A0A938NNR0-F1
#
_cell.length_a   1.000
_cell.length_b   1.000
_cell.length_c   1.000
_cell.angle_alpha   90.00
_cell.angle_beta   90.00
_cell.angle_gamma   90.00
#
_symmetry.space_group_name_H-M   'P 1'
#
loop_
_entity.id
_entity.type
_entity.pdbx_description
1 polymer ?
#
loop_
_entity_poly.entity_id
_entity_poly.type
_entity_poly.pdbx_seq_one_letter_code
_entity_poly.pdbx_strand_id
1 'polypeptide(L)'
;MNIQQIVSACILGAFVTTGMAQVETNFIIFTGGAMDKNWYNPNNWSYQKFTGSPGVPDTHAEVRVTAGASLDITNAVTVEYFKNGCEGRKGIAGNVMIDGGILLATGTTQYNSVCFNRRASLTVKNGGSATFNTRLVVGFKDCQGGSLVIHDGSIRVVGTYYHQTDYTGTEAINTRTTIHTGGLLDVNDMILNAGVVDIAGGVLLIRGLAVDAADQWVSSGRIIAMNGIDGWQIKVSYDEETGWTKLTAEQEPILLGQNSPAPEHKRNNPIARNG
;
A
#
# COMPACT_ATOMS: atom_id res chain seq x y z
N MET A 1 24.65 15.85 -73.38
CA MET A 1 23.22 16.15 -73.17
C MET A 1 22.45 14.86 -73.39
N ASN A 2 22.12 14.16 -72.31
CA ASN A 2 21.11 13.09 -72.30
C ASN A 2 20.68 12.87 -70.85
N ILE A 3 19.43 13.24 -70.58
CA ILE A 3 18.76 13.16 -69.29
C ILE A 3 18.02 11.82 -69.27
N GLN A 4 18.39 10.90 -68.38
CA GLN A 4 17.52 9.77 -68.04
C GLN A 4 17.00 9.96 -66.61
N GLN A 5 15.69 10.19 -66.54
CA GLN A 5 14.89 10.29 -65.34
C GLN A 5 14.87 8.94 -64.61
N ILE A 6 15.28 8.93 -63.35
CA ILE A 6 14.97 7.84 -62.41
C ILE A 6 13.64 8.21 -61.75
N VAL A 7 12.59 7.46 -62.10
CA VAL A 7 11.28 7.54 -61.44
C VAL A 7 11.35 6.69 -60.17
N SER A 8 11.42 7.35 -59.01
CA SER A 8 11.23 6.69 -57.70
C SER A 8 9.77 6.31 -57.53
N ALA A 9 9.47 5.02 -57.62
CA ALA A 9 8.20 4.47 -57.20
C ALA A 9 8.19 4.32 -55.66
N CYS A 10 7.49 5.23 -54.97
CA CYS A 10 7.11 5.04 -53.57
C CYS A 10 6.08 3.90 -53.50
N ILE A 11 6.52 2.71 -53.11
CA ILE A 11 5.63 1.63 -52.67
C ILE A 11 5.21 1.98 -51.23
N LEU A 12 4.03 2.58 -51.09
CA LEU A 12 3.32 2.72 -49.82
C LEU A 12 2.89 1.30 -49.40
N GLY A 13 3.72 0.64 -48.60
CA GLY A 13 3.33 -0.58 -47.91
C GLY A 13 2.30 -0.23 -46.84
N ALA A 14 1.03 -0.55 -47.09
CA ALA A 14 0.00 -0.54 -46.07
C ALA A 14 0.38 -1.55 -44.98
N PHE A 15 0.91 -1.04 -43.86
CA PHE A 15 1.13 -1.83 -42.66
C PHE A 15 -0.24 -2.13 -42.06
N VAL A 16 -0.83 -3.26 -42.44
CA VAL A 16 -1.97 -3.81 -41.73
C VAL A 16 -1.43 -4.31 -40.39
N THR A 17 -1.52 -3.47 -39.36
CA THR A 17 -1.40 -3.94 -37.98
C THR A 17 -2.63 -4.81 -37.73
N THR A 18 -2.52 -6.11 -38.01
CA THR A 18 -3.44 -7.08 -37.42
C THR A 18 -3.31 -6.89 -35.92
N GLY A 19 -4.34 -6.30 -35.30
CA GLY A 19 -4.43 -6.17 -33.87
C GLY A 19 -4.22 -7.55 -33.28
N MET A 20 -3.04 -7.78 -32.73
CA MET A 20 -2.84 -8.89 -31.82
C MET A 20 -3.79 -8.59 -30.67
N ALA A 21 -4.92 -9.30 -30.64
CA ALA A 21 -5.70 -9.40 -29.42
C ALA A 21 -4.68 -9.85 -28.37
N GLN A 22 -4.36 -8.98 -27.42
CA GLN A 22 -3.63 -9.41 -26.23
C GLN A 22 -4.50 -10.49 -25.62
N VAL A 23 -4.07 -11.74 -25.76
CA VAL A 23 -4.62 -12.85 -25.03
C VAL A 23 -4.26 -12.54 -23.59
N GLU A 24 -5.17 -11.92 -22.85
CA GLU A 24 -4.98 -11.70 -21.42
C GLU A 24 -4.83 -13.07 -20.76
N THR A 25 -3.61 -13.28 -20.25
CA THR A 25 -3.07 -14.52 -19.72
C THR A 25 -3.70 -14.85 -18.35
N ASN A 26 -3.53 -16.10 -17.95
CA ASN A 26 -4.22 -16.82 -16.87
C ASN A 26 -4.49 -16.02 -15.57
N PHE A 27 -5.65 -16.22 -14.93
CA PHE A 27 -5.98 -15.67 -13.61
C PHE A 27 -6.09 -16.79 -12.56
N ILE A 28 -5.38 -16.64 -11.44
CA ILE A 28 -5.57 -17.46 -10.25
C ILE A 28 -6.35 -16.63 -9.20
N ILE A 29 -7.52 -17.13 -8.77
CA ILE A 29 -8.40 -16.46 -7.82
C ILE A 29 -8.43 -17.21 -6.49
N PHE A 30 -7.93 -16.60 -5.41
CA PHE A 30 -8.15 -17.15 -4.07
C PHE A 30 -9.59 -16.85 -3.66
N THR A 31 -10.45 -17.86 -3.56
CA THR A 31 -11.85 -17.67 -3.14
C THR A 31 -12.05 -17.90 -1.65
N GLY A 32 -11.09 -18.53 -0.97
CA GLY A 32 -11.20 -18.91 0.44
C GLY A 32 -12.27 -20.00 0.68
N GLY A 33 -12.56 -20.81 -0.35
CA GLY A 33 -13.58 -21.85 -0.31
C GLY A 33 -13.17 -23.14 0.42
N ALA A 34 -11.88 -23.34 0.67
CA ALA A 34 -11.37 -24.46 1.46
C ALA A 34 -11.00 -24.00 2.89
N MET A 35 -11.03 -24.95 3.83
CA MET A 35 -11.02 -24.67 5.28
C MET A 35 -9.68 -24.15 5.82
N ASP A 36 -8.62 -24.02 5.02
CA ASP A 36 -7.33 -23.49 5.47
C ASP A 36 -6.93 -22.21 4.76
N LYS A 37 -6.02 -21.45 5.37
CA LYS A 37 -5.57 -20.13 4.92
C LYS A 37 -4.32 -20.19 4.04
N ASN A 38 -3.85 -21.39 3.70
CA ASN A 38 -2.52 -21.60 3.15
C ASN A 38 -2.49 -21.23 1.66
N TRP A 39 -1.59 -20.31 1.26
CA TRP A 39 -1.35 -19.96 -0.15
C TRP A 39 -1.08 -21.18 -1.04
N TYR A 40 -0.39 -22.19 -0.52
CA TYR A 40 0.02 -23.36 -1.31
C TYR A 40 -1.04 -24.45 -1.43
N ASN A 41 -2.18 -24.34 -0.73
CA ASN A 41 -3.24 -25.33 -0.85
C ASN A 41 -4.05 -25.08 -2.14
N PRO A 42 -4.00 -25.97 -3.16
CA PRO A 42 -4.72 -25.79 -4.41
C PRO A 42 -6.24 -25.70 -4.25
N ASN A 43 -6.81 -26.27 -3.18
CA ASN A 43 -8.25 -26.20 -2.93
C ASN A 43 -8.74 -24.80 -2.55
N ASN A 44 -7.83 -23.90 -2.15
CA ASN A 44 -8.17 -22.51 -1.82
C ASN A 44 -8.39 -21.63 -3.06
N TRP A 45 -8.00 -22.13 -4.23
CA TRP A 45 -7.98 -21.40 -5.47
C TRP A 45 -9.09 -21.88 -6.38
N SER A 46 -9.93 -20.95 -6.85
CA SER A 46 -10.86 -21.25 -7.94
C SER A 46 -10.20 -20.90 -9.26
N TYR A 47 -10.16 -21.87 -10.16
CA TYR A 47 -9.86 -21.61 -11.56
C TYR A 47 -11.10 -21.04 -12.23
N GLN A 48 -11.30 -19.72 -12.15
CA GLN A 48 -12.20 -19.09 -13.10
C GLN A 48 -11.42 -18.94 -14.40
N LYS A 49 -11.69 -19.87 -15.32
CA LYS A 49 -11.37 -19.80 -16.76
C LYS A 49 -9.94 -20.17 -17.22
N PHE A 50 -8.97 -20.46 -16.33
CA PHE A 50 -7.55 -20.68 -16.73
C PHE A 50 -6.80 -21.74 -15.90
N THR A 51 -5.74 -22.35 -16.46
CA THR A 51 -5.05 -23.58 -15.99
C THR A 51 -3.80 -23.34 -15.13
N GLY A 52 -3.84 -22.38 -14.22
CA GLY A 52 -2.70 -22.11 -13.32
C GLY A 52 -2.45 -23.24 -12.30
N SER A 53 -1.36 -23.19 -11.55
CA SER A 53 -1.15 -24.04 -10.37
C SER A 53 -0.53 -23.20 -9.24
N PRO A 54 -1.08 -23.24 -8.02
CA PRO A 54 -0.52 -22.48 -6.90
C PRO A 54 0.93 -22.90 -6.63
N GLY A 55 1.81 -21.92 -6.43
CA GLY A 55 3.24 -22.15 -6.22
C GLY A 55 4.09 -22.27 -7.49
N VAL A 56 3.50 -22.17 -8.68
CA VAL A 56 4.21 -22.00 -9.95
C VAL A 56 4.26 -20.51 -10.30
N PRO A 57 5.37 -19.97 -10.86
CA PRO A 57 5.40 -18.62 -11.41
C PRO A 57 4.40 -18.52 -12.57
N ASP A 58 3.17 -18.15 -12.25
CA ASP A 58 2.12 -17.90 -13.23
C ASP A 58 2.03 -16.40 -13.48
N THR A 59 1.50 -16.01 -14.63
CA THR A 59 1.47 -14.61 -15.03
C THR A 59 0.61 -13.80 -14.07
N HIS A 60 -0.44 -14.28 -13.39
CA HIS A 60 -1.25 -13.37 -12.55
C HIS A 60 -1.82 -14.00 -11.28
N ALA A 61 -1.78 -13.27 -10.15
CA ALA A 61 -2.44 -13.66 -8.91
C ALA A 61 -3.40 -12.55 -8.40
N GLU A 62 -4.69 -12.87 -8.34
CA GLU A 62 -5.71 -12.00 -7.75
C GLU A 62 -6.28 -12.65 -6.48
N VAL A 63 -6.24 -11.91 -5.38
CA VAL A 63 -6.84 -12.38 -4.13
C VAL A 63 -8.26 -11.81 -4.05
N ARG A 64 -9.25 -12.62 -4.43
CA ARG A 64 -10.68 -12.26 -4.37
C ARG A 64 -11.37 -12.95 -3.21
N VAL A 65 -11.27 -12.38 -2.02
CA VAL A 65 -11.86 -13.00 -0.83
C VAL A 65 -13.39 -12.97 -0.90
N THR A 66 -14.02 -14.15 -0.99
CA THR A 66 -15.48 -14.25 -1.13
C THR A 66 -16.24 -14.45 0.19
N ALA A 67 -15.53 -14.74 1.30
CA ALA A 67 -16.15 -15.14 2.57
C ALA A 67 -15.46 -14.63 3.86
N GLY A 68 -14.70 -13.54 3.81
CA GLY A 68 -13.98 -13.00 4.98
C GLY A 68 -12.76 -13.85 5.36
N ALA A 69 -12.37 -14.74 4.45
CA ALA A 69 -11.19 -15.58 4.57
C ALA A 69 -9.91 -14.72 4.64
N SER A 70 -8.93 -15.25 5.37
CA SER A 70 -7.57 -14.72 5.41
C SER A 70 -6.68 -15.62 4.54
N LEU A 71 -5.70 -15.02 3.89
CA LEU A 71 -4.68 -15.72 3.12
C LEU A 71 -3.33 -15.48 3.77
N ASP A 72 -2.66 -16.57 4.14
CA ASP A 72 -1.40 -16.53 4.86
C ASP A 72 -0.26 -16.96 3.90
N ILE A 73 0.76 -16.12 3.79
CA ILE A 73 1.99 -16.34 3.01
C ILE A 73 3.12 -16.58 4.01
N THR A 74 3.49 -17.84 4.18
CA THR A 74 4.55 -18.29 5.11
C THR A 74 5.84 -18.74 4.42
N ASN A 75 5.84 -18.81 3.08
CA ASN A 75 7.02 -19.11 2.26
C ASN A 75 7.14 -18.09 1.12
N ALA A 76 8.21 -18.18 0.33
CA ALA A 76 8.44 -17.28 -0.79
C ALA A 76 7.48 -17.53 -1.97
N VAL A 77 6.72 -16.49 -2.34
CA VAL A 77 5.75 -16.46 -3.44
C VAL A 77 6.19 -15.40 -4.44
N THR A 78 6.12 -15.74 -5.74
CA THR A 78 6.32 -14.77 -6.84
C THR A 78 5.05 -14.69 -7.69
N VAL A 79 4.63 -13.46 -8.01
CA VAL A 79 3.48 -13.14 -8.85
C VAL A 79 3.87 -12.02 -9.82
N GLU A 80 3.14 -11.80 -10.91
CA GLU A 80 3.37 -10.59 -11.74
C GLU A 80 2.75 -9.36 -11.06
N TYR A 81 1.47 -9.42 -10.67
CA TYR A 81 0.85 -8.37 -9.89
C TYR A 81 0.02 -8.95 -8.74
N PHE A 82 -0.14 -8.16 -7.69
CA PHE A 82 -0.91 -8.49 -6.49
C PHE A 82 -2.09 -7.53 -6.36
N LYS A 83 -3.31 -8.06 -6.45
CA LYS A 83 -4.53 -7.30 -6.16
C LYS A 83 -5.30 -7.96 -5.02
N ASN A 84 -5.42 -7.26 -3.91
CA ASN A 84 -6.28 -7.65 -2.80
C ASN A 84 -7.51 -6.74 -2.72
N GLY A 85 -8.67 -7.33 -2.46
CA GLY A 85 -9.94 -6.61 -2.48
C GLY A 85 -10.40 -6.25 -3.89
N CYS A 86 -10.03 -7.08 -4.88
CA CYS A 86 -10.61 -7.05 -6.23
C CYS A 86 -11.84 -7.94 -6.24
N GLU A 87 -12.95 -7.47 -6.82
CA GLU A 87 -14.13 -8.26 -7.20
C GLU A 87 -14.53 -9.37 -6.19
N GLY A 88 -15.44 -9.06 -5.26
CA GLY A 88 -15.96 -10.00 -4.27
C GLY A 88 -17.33 -9.61 -3.76
N ARG A 89 -17.90 -10.42 -2.84
CA ARG A 89 -19.19 -10.12 -2.21
C ARG A 89 -19.09 -8.80 -1.45
N LYS A 90 -19.99 -7.85 -1.75
CA LYS A 90 -20.02 -6.53 -1.10
C LYS A 90 -20.03 -6.69 0.44
N GLY A 91 -19.25 -5.86 1.12
CA GLY A 91 -19.18 -5.82 2.59
C GLY A 91 -18.21 -6.81 3.23
N ILE A 92 -17.58 -7.70 2.45
CA ILE A 92 -16.62 -8.68 2.95
C ILE A 92 -15.20 -8.19 2.70
N ALA A 93 -14.39 -8.11 3.76
CA ALA A 93 -13.01 -7.67 3.67
C ALA A 93 -12.07 -8.81 3.27
N GLY A 94 -11.14 -8.54 2.35
CA GLY A 94 -10.06 -9.47 2.03
C GLY A 94 -8.84 -9.23 2.92
N ASN A 95 -8.37 -10.26 3.63
CA ASN A 95 -7.22 -10.13 4.51
C ASN A 95 -6.07 -11.00 4.01
N VAL A 96 -4.91 -10.39 3.79
CA VAL A 96 -3.67 -11.09 3.42
C VAL A 96 -2.64 -10.86 4.52
N MET A 97 -1.98 -11.91 4.95
CA MET A 97 -0.94 -11.87 5.97
C MET A 97 0.33 -12.51 5.43
N ILE A 98 1.44 -11.78 5.43
CA ILE A 98 2.78 -12.30 5.16
C ILE A 98 3.43 -12.53 6.53
N ASP A 99 3.54 -13.79 6.91
CA ASP A 99 3.98 -14.23 8.24
C ASP A 99 5.30 -15.01 8.09
N GLY A 100 6.42 -14.30 8.16
CA GLY A 100 7.77 -14.84 7.87
C GLY A 100 8.03 -15.20 6.40
N GLY A 101 7.01 -15.16 5.54
CA GLY A 101 7.14 -15.42 4.10
C GLY A 101 7.67 -14.24 3.29
N ILE A 102 7.73 -14.42 1.97
CA ILE A 102 8.16 -13.39 1.02
C ILE A 102 7.12 -13.31 -0.09
N LEU A 103 6.66 -12.10 -0.43
CA LEU A 103 5.85 -11.85 -1.62
C LEU A 103 6.65 -10.98 -2.60
N LEU A 104 6.90 -11.50 -3.80
CA LEU A 104 7.54 -10.75 -4.87
C LEU A 104 6.56 -10.54 -6.03
N ALA A 105 6.14 -9.29 -6.25
CA ALA A 105 5.34 -8.88 -7.40
C ALA A 105 6.25 -8.25 -8.47
N THR A 106 6.48 -9.00 -9.55
CA THR A 106 7.53 -8.75 -10.54
C THR A 106 7.11 -7.92 -11.75
N GLY A 107 5.81 -7.86 -12.02
CA GLY A 107 5.22 -7.26 -13.20
C GLY A 107 5.46 -5.78 -13.32
N THR A 108 5.55 -5.31 -14.56
CA THR A 108 5.94 -3.92 -14.88
C THR A 108 4.80 -3.05 -15.43
N THR A 109 3.65 -3.65 -15.73
CA THR A 109 2.56 -2.99 -16.48
C THR A 109 1.33 -2.66 -15.65
N GLN A 110 1.10 -3.42 -14.57
CA GLN A 110 -0.13 -3.34 -13.76
C GLN A 110 0.14 -2.76 -12.37
N TYR A 111 -0.95 -2.30 -11.73
CA TYR A 111 -0.94 -1.84 -10.35
C TYR A 111 -0.99 -3.01 -9.38
N ASN A 112 -0.17 -2.95 -8.34
CA ASN A 112 -0.41 -3.72 -7.14
C ASN A 112 -1.29 -2.91 -6.21
N SER A 113 -2.21 -3.58 -5.53
CA SER A 113 -3.17 -2.88 -4.68
C SER A 113 -3.52 -3.65 -3.44
N VAL A 114 -3.57 -2.94 -2.33
CA VAL A 114 -4.31 -3.32 -1.13
C VAL A 114 -5.58 -2.51 -1.15
N CYS A 115 -6.74 -3.19 -1.11
CA CYS A 115 -8.05 -2.54 -1.22
C CYS A 115 -8.26 -1.98 -2.64
N PHE A 116 -8.40 -2.86 -3.64
CA PHE A 116 -8.56 -2.44 -5.04
C PHE A 116 -9.88 -1.71 -5.31
N ASN A 117 -11.01 -2.27 -4.91
CA ASN A 117 -12.34 -1.64 -4.98
C ASN A 117 -13.33 -2.19 -3.94
N ARG A 118 -12.79 -2.99 -3.00
CA ARG A 118 -13.47 -3.59 -1.85
C ARG A 118 -12.50 -3.58 -0.68
N ARG A 119 -13.05 -3.38 0.53
CA ARG A 119 -12.28 -3.34 1.78
C ARG A 119 -11.28 -4.48 1.82
N ALA A 120 -10.02 -4.17 2.11
CA ALA A 120 -9.01 -5.21 2.23
C ALA A 120 -7.83 -4.74 3.07
N SER A 121 -7.11 -5.71 3.64
CA SER A 121 -5.92 -5.50 4.43
C SER A 121 -4.75 -6.37 3.97
N LEU A 122 -3.55 -5.82 4.09
CA LEU A 122 -2.30 -6.56 4.00
C LEU A 122 -1.50 -6.32 5.28
N THR A 123 -1.13 -7.39 5.96
CA THR A 123 -0.30 -7.36 7.16
C THR A 123 1.03 -8.08 6.90
N VAL A 124 2.14 -7.49 7.31
CA VAL A 124 3.49 -8.08 7.23
C VAL A 124 4.08 -8.17 8.63
N LYS A 125 4.52 -9.36 9.05
CA LYS A 125 5.05 -9.61 10.40
C LYS A 125 6.03 -10.79 10.43
N ASN A 126 6.65 -11.00 11.59
CA ASN A 126 7.61 -12.05 11.91
C ASN A 126 8.77 -12.10 10.90
N GLY A 127 9.33 -10.93 10.56
CA GLY A 127 10.39 -10.79 9.55
C GLY A 127 9.96 -11.03 8.10
N GLY A 128 8.65 -11.19 7.84
CA GLY A 128 8.12 -11.33 6.48
C GLY A 128 8.41 -10.12 5.60
N SER A 129 8.34 -10.29 4.28
CA SER A 129 8.60 -9.18 3.34
C SER A 129 7.72 -9.19 2.10
N ALA A 130 7.51 -8.00 1.52
CA ALA A 130 6.90 -7.85 0.21
C ALA A 130 7.71 -6.89 -0.66
N THR A 131 7.88 -7.20 -1.95
CA THR A 131 8.46 -6.30 -2.94
C THR A 131 7.50 -6.13 -4.11
N PHE A 132 7.24 -4.88 -4.48
CA PHE A 132 6.41 -4.51 -5.61
C PHE A 132 7.25 -3.73 -6.63
N ASN A 133 7.48 -4.31 -7.81
CA ASN A 133 8.39 -3.73 -8.82
C ASN A 133 7.89 -2.42 -9.44
N THR A 134 6.58 -2.19 -9.46
CA THR A 134 5.96 -1.00 -10.08
C THR A 134 5.35 -0.08 -9.06
N ARG A 135 4.07 -0.25 -8.79
CA ARG A 135 3.28 0.63 -7.94
C ARG A 135 2.59 -0.23 -6.92
N LEU A 136 2.52 0.27 -5.70
CA LEU A 136 1.63 -0.23 -4.68
C LEU A 136 0.63 0.87 -4.35
N VAL A 137 -0.65 0.58 -4.49
CA VAL A 137 -1.73 1.51 -4.11
C VAL A 137 -2.46 0.96 -2.90
N VAL A 138 -2.57 1.75 -1.83
CA VAL A 138 -3.44 1.43 -0.69
C VAL A 138 -4.72 2.24 -0.83
N GLY A 139 -5.81 1.53 -1.14
CA GLY A 139 -7.12 2.09 -1.42
C GLY A 139 -7.24 2.67 -2.82
N PHE A 140 -7.54 1.83 -3.80
CA PHE A 140 -7.78 2.22 -5.18
C PHE A 140 -9.29 2.28 -5.49
N LYS A 141 -9.72 2.89 -6.60
CA LYS A 141 -11.10 2.84 -7.14
C LYS A 141 -12.22 2.78 -6.09
N ASP A 142 -12.42 3.87 -5.35
CA ASP A 142 -13.49 4.00 -4.36
C ASP A 142 -13.46 2.97 -3.21
N CYS A 143 -12.28 2.46 -2.85
CA CYS A 143 -12.17 1.52 -1.74
C CYS A 143 -12.48 2.17 -0.38
N GLN A 144 -13.53 1.69 0.29
CA GLN A 144 -14.00 2.21 1.59
C GLN A 144 -13.19 1.66 2.80
N GLY A 145 -11.86 1.78 2.76
CA GLY A 145 -10.98 1.55 3.91
C GLY A 145 -9.95 0.45 3.72
N GLY A 146 -8.86 0.78 3.03
CA GLY A 146 -7.69 -0.10 2.87
C GLY A 146 -6.77 -0.02 4.07
N SER A 147 -6.23 -1.16 4.49
CA SER A 147 -5.30 -1.21 5.61
C SER A 147 -3.99 -1.89 5.22
N LEU A 148 -2.87 -1.19 5.36
CA LEU A 148 -1.53 -1.76 5.24
C LEU A 148 -0.85 -1.71 6.60
N VAL A 149 -0.47 -2.87 7.16
CA VAL A 149 0.15 -2.93 8.49
C VAL A 149 1.50 -3.64 8.38
N ILE A 150 2.56 -2.99 8.84
CA ILE A 150 3.91 -3.53 8.85
C ILE A 150 4.36 -3.61 10.30
N HIS A 151 4.50 -4.81 10.85
CA HIS A 151 4.96 -5.04 12.21
C HIS A 151 6.49 -4.95 12.30
N ASP A 152 7.17 -6.09 12.18
CA ASP A 152 8.63 -6.30 12.25
C ASP A 152 9.18 -6.86 10.94
N GLY A 153 8.49 -6.58 9.83
CA GLY A 153 8.87 -6.97 8.48
C GLY A 153 9.13 -5.76 7.57
N SER A 154 9.26 -6.01 6.27
CA SER A 154 9.59 -4.95 5.31
C SER A 154 8.72 -4.98 4.05
N ILE A 155 8.33 -3.80 3.57
CA ILE A 155 7.75 -3.63 2.25
C ILE A 155 8.65 -2.71 1.42
N ARG A 156 9.02 -3.16 0.23
CA ARG A 156 9.74 -2.38 -0.77
C ARG A 156 8.86 -2.09 -1.98
N VAL A 157 8.77 -0.83 -2.38
CA VAL A 157 8.08 -0.39 -3.59
C VAL A 157 9.08 0.27 -4.52
N VAL A 158 9.40 -0.40 -5.62
CA VAL A 158 10.46 0.03 -6.56
C VAL A 158 10.00 1.16 -7.47
N GLY A 159 8.71 1.34 -7.72
CA GLY A 159 8.21 2.60 -8.29
C GLY A 159 7.51 3.42 -7.22
N THR A 160 6.29 3.87 -7.51
CA THR A 160 5.58 4.82 -6.65
C THR A 160 4.62 4.13 -5.70
N TYR A 161 4.71 4.48 -4.42
CA TYR A 161 3.72 4.18 -3.40
C TYR A 161 2.60 5.21 -3.43
N TYR A 162 1.37 4.76 -3.62
CA TYR A 162 0.18 5.62 -3.61
C TYR A 162 -0.70 5.31 -2.41
N HIS A 163 -1.22 6.38 -1.83
CA HIS A 163 -2.30 6.29 -0.87
C HIS A 163 -3.51 7.04 -1.40
N GLN A 164 -4.60 6.30 -1.62
CA GLN A 164 -5.80 6.76 -2.32
C GLN A 164 -5.55 7.19 -3.77
N THR A 165 -6.04 6.42 -4.74
CA THR A 165 -5.98 6.80 -6.17
C THR A 165 -7.26 6.37 -6.86
N ASP A 166 -7.69 7.14 -7.86
CA ASP A 166 -8.96 6.97 -8.57
C ASP A 166 -10.18 6.94 -7.64
N TYR A 167 -10.14 7.74 -6.57
CA TYR A 167 -11.30 7.99 -5.72
C TYR A 167 -12.19 9.06 -6.35
N THR A 168 -13.43 8.71 -6.60
CA THR A 168 -14.46 9.59 -7.17
C THR A 168 -15.61 9.88 -6.19
N GLY A 169 -15.67 9.17 -5.07
CA GLY A 169 -16.68 9.37 -4.03
C GLY A 169 -16.52 10.69 -3.24
N THR A 170 -17.50 10.95 -2.37
CA THR A 170 -17.54 12.12 -1.48
C THR A 170 -17.40 11.78 0.00
N GLU A 171 -17.26 10.49 0.33
CA GLU A 171 -17.21 10.00 1.71
C GLU A 171 -15.80 10.09 2.29
N ALA A 172 -15.70 10.26 3.61
CA ALA A 172 -14.43 10.17 4.30
C ALA A 172 -13.89 8.74 4.21
N ILE A 173 -12.71 8.58 3.61
CA ILE A 173 -12.09 7.26 3.43
C ILE A 173 -11.14 6.98 4.58
N ASN A 174 -11.43 5.93 5.34
CA ASN A 174 -10.56 5.47 6.41
C ASN A 174 -9.51 4.47 5.89
N THR A 175 -8.68 4.93 4.95
CA THR A 175 -7.53 4.16 4.48
C THR A 175 -6.34 4.52 5.34
N ARG A 176 -5.59 3.50 5.75
CA ARG A 176 -4.47 3.66 6.66
C ARG A 176 -3.31 2.74 6.30
N THR A 177 -2.12 3.28 6.47
CA THR A 177 -0.88 2.52 6.56
C THR A 177 -0.32 2.68 7.96
N THR A 178 0.07 1.60 8.63
CA THR A 178 0.70 1.66 9.95
C THR A 178 2.04 0.92 9.91
N ILE A 179 3.11 1.59 10.35
CA ILE A 179 4.46 1.03 10.41
C ILE A 179 4.87 0.95 11.89
N HIS A 180 4.76 -0.23 12.48
CA HIS A 180 5.11 -0.47 13.88
C HIS A 180 6.62 -0.61 14.08
N THR A 181 7.05 -0.66 15.34
CA THR A 181 8.43 -0.94 15.75
C THR A 181 9.02 -2.18 15.06
N GLY A 182 10.17 -2.00 14.43
CA GLY A 182 10.86 -3.03 13.64
C GLY A 182 10.42 -3.09 12.17
N GLY A 183 9.33 -2.40 11.82
CA GLY A 183 8.77 -2.37 10.48
C GLY A 183 9.45 -1.36 9.58
N LEU A 184 9.54 -1.70 8.30
CA LEU A 184 10.12 -0.84 7.26
C LEU A 184 9.18 -0.70 6.06
N LEU A 185 8.87 0.53 5.67
CA LEU A 185 8.33 0.87 4.36
C LEU A 185 9.41 1.62 3.57
N ASP A 186 9.91 1.00 2.51
CA ASP A 186 10.96 1.50 1.63
C ASP A 186 10.35 1.77 0.25
N VAL A 187 10.34 3.04 -0.18
CA VAL A 187 9.67 3.46 -1.42
C VAL A 187 10.57 4.35 -2.26
N ASN A 188 10.62 4.12 -3.57
CA ASN A 188 11.37 4.99 -4.47
C ASN A 188 10.68 6.34 -4.69
N ASP A 189 9.35 6.37 -4.63
CA ASP A 189 8.54 7.58 -4.76
C ASP A 189 7.22 7.41 -3.99
N MET A 190 6.59 8.51 -3.60
CA MET A 190 5.44 8.50 -2.72
C MET A 190 4.44 9.61 -3.06
N ILE A 191 3.16 9.23 -3.19
CA ILE A 191 2.05 10.15 -3.42
C ILE A 191 0.94 9.84 -2.43
N LEU A 192 0.69 10.76 -1.50
CA LEU A 192 -0.40 10.68 -0.54
C LEU A 192 -1.53 11.60 -0.97
N ASN A 193 -2.60 11.10 -1.59
CA ASN A 193 -3.73 11.96 -1.98
C ASN A 193 -4.73 12.18 -0.83
N ALA A 194 -4.98 11.13 -0.04
CA ALA A 194 -5.86 11.13 1.12
C ALA A 194 -5.50 9.98 2.07
N GLY A 195 -6.19 9.88 3.22
CA GLY A 195 -5.91 8.88 4.26
C GLY A 195 -4.67 9.21 5.09
N VAL A 196 -4.21 8.23 5.87
CA VAL A 196 -3.14 8.44 6.87
C VAL A 196 -2.07 7.36 6.78
N VAL A 197 -0.81 7.78 6.81
CA VAL A 197 0.34 6.92 7.14
C VAL A 197 0.76 7.20 8.58
N ASP A 198 0.68 6.19 9.42
CA ASP A 198 1.00 6.24 10.84
C ASP A 198 2.34 5.55 11.10
N ILE A 199 3.34 6.32 11.51
CA ILE A 199 4.64 5.78 11.94
C ILE A 199 4.52 5.49 13.45
N ALA A 200 4.20 4.24 13.76
CA ALA A 200 3.97 3.74 15.12
C ALA A 200 5.23 3.05 15.69
N GLY A 201 6.40 3.67 15.48
CA GLY A 201 7.72 3.18 15.93
C GLY A 201 8.58 2.56 14.84
N GLY A 202 8.05 2.37 13.62
CA GLY A 202 8.80 1.88 12.47
C GLY A 202 9.56 2.96 11.70
N VAL A 203 9.96 2.63 10.47
CA VAL A 203 10.70 3.54 9.57
C VAL A 203 10.01 3.62 8.22
N LEU A 204 9.86 4.85 7.72
CA LEU A 204 9.55 5.14 6.32
C LEU A 204 10.79 5.72 5.64
N LEU A 205 11.20 5.12 4.53
CA LEU A 205 12.28 5.60 3.66
C LEU A 205 11.71 5.97 2.29
N ILE A 206 12.00 7.20 1.85
CA ILE A 206 11.64 7.72 0.53
C ILE A 206 12.93 8.06 -0.20
N ARG A 207 13.11 7.54 -1.41
CA ARG A 207 14.35 7.78 -2.17
C ARG A 207 14.41 9.25 -2.65
N GLY A 208 15.61 9.82 -2.60
CA GLY A 208 15.86 11.20 -3.01
C GLY A 208 15.62 12.21 -1.88
N LEU A 209 15.78 13.49 -2.21
CA LEU A 209 15.55 14.61 -1.31
C LEU A 209 14.06 14.99 -1.31
N ALA A 210 13.29 14.36 -0.41
CA ALA A 210 11.84 14.52 -0.29
C ALA A 210 11.41 15.25 1.01
N VAL A 211 12.32 16.00 1.64
CA VAL A 211 12.09 16.66 2.94
C VAL A 211 10.89 17.61 2.89
N ASP A 212 10.84 18.53 1.93
CA ASP A 212 9.76 19.52 1.82
C ASP A 212 8.38 18.87 1.62
N ALA A 213 8.31 17.81 0.80
CA ALA A 213 7.09 17.05 0.57
C ALA A 213 6.66 16.29 1.84
N ALA A 214 7.62 15.68 2.54
CA ALA A 214 7.39 15.01 3.80
C ALA A 214 6.84 15.97 4.88
N ASP A 215 7.45 17.15 5.04
CA ASP A 215 6.99 18.17 5.99
C ASP A 215 5.57 18.66 5.65
N GLN A 216 5.25 18.79 4.37
CA GLN A 216 3.89 19.13 3.93
C GLN A 216 2.88 18.01 4.29
N TRP A 217 3.25 16.74 4.13
CA TRP A 217 2.38 15.63 4.51
C TRP A 217 2.20 15.50 6.03
N VAL A 218 3.25 15.75 6.81
CA VAL A 218 3.18 15.78 8.27
C VAL A 218 2.27 16.91 8.73
N SER A 219 2.50 18.14 8.26
CA SER A 219 1.70 19.32 8.65
C SER A 219 0.23 19.23 8.22
N SER A 220 -0.08 18.51 7.14
CA SER A 220 -1.46 18.25 6.71
C SER A 220 -2.12 17.04 7.38
N GLY A 221 -1.42 16.35 8.30
CA GLY A 221 -1.93 15.17 9.02
C GLY A 221 -2.01 13.91 8.16
N ARG A 222 -1.39 13.89 6.98
CA ARG A 222 -1.30 12.71 6.11
C ARG A 222 -0.24 11.72 6.60
N ILE A 223 0.77 12.20 7.30
CA ILE A 223 1.72 11.38 8.06
C ILE A 223 1.62 11.79 9.53
N ILE A 224 1.40 10.82 10.43
CA ILE A 224 1.30 11.05 11.86
C ILE A 224 2.22 10.10 12.63
N ALA A 225 2.61 10.49 13.84
CA ALA A 225 3.36 9.64 14.76
C ALA A 225 2.42 8.99 15.77
N MET A 226 2.63 7.70 16.07
CA MET A 226 1.99 6.99 17.18
C MET A 226 0.47 7.21 17.27
N ASN A 227 -0.24 7.06 16.15
CA ASN A 227 -1.69 7.29 16.06
C ASN A 227 -2.15 8.69 16.51
N GLY A 228 -1.28 9.71 16.40
CA GLY A 228 -1.58 11.09 16.78
C GLY A 228 -1.63 11.32 18.30
N ILE A 229 -0.90 10.51 19.07
CA ILE A 229 -0.77 10.70 20.52
C ILE A 229 0.09 11.95 20.79
N ASP A 230 -0.37 12.81 21.71
CA ASP A 230 0.36 14.01 22.15
C ASP A 230 1.75 13.69 22.68
N GLY A 231 2.72 14.58 22.41
CA GLY A 231 4.11 14.42 22.80
C GLY A 231 4.93 13.50 21.88
N TRP A 232 4.37 13.09 20.74
CA TRP A 232 5.11 12.42 19.66
C TRP A 232 5.04 13.25 18.38
N GLN A 233 6.16 13.33 17.68
CA GLN A 233 6.29 14.03 16.41
C GLN A 233 6.97 13.16 15.36
N ILE A 234 6.78 13.51 14.09
CA ILE A 234 7.53 12.92 12.98
C ILE A 234 8.83 13.71 12.82
N LYS A 235 9.95 13.01 12.90
CA LYS A 235 11.24 13.55 12.48
C LYS A 235 11.49 13.18 11.03
N VAL A 236 11.76 14.20 10.23
CA VAL A 236 12.20 14.09 8.84
C VAL A 236 13.69 14.39 8.79
N SER A 237 14.45 13.56 8.08
CA SER A 237 15.88 13.75 7.86
C SER A 237 16.28 13.29 6.46
N TYR A 238 17.29 13.91 5.87
CA TYR A 238 17.89 13.46 4.63
C TYR A 238 19.30 12.95 4.90
N ASP A 239 19.60 11.77 4.37
CA ASP A 239 20.92 11.17 4.42
C ASP A 239 21.56 11.31 3.03
N GLU A 240 22.57 12.18 2.94
CA GLU A 240 23.31 12.45 1.69
C GLU A 240 24.13 11.26 1.20
N GLU A 241 24.59 10.38 2.11
CA GLU A 241 25.40 9.22 1.76
C GLU A 241 24.55 8.15 1.09
N THR A 242 23.38 7.87 1.67
CA THR A 242 22.47 6.84 1.13
C THR A 242 21.50 7.41 0.08
N GLY A 243 21.28 8.72 0.08
CA GLY A 243 20.37 9.41 -0.82
C GLY A 243 18.89 9.20 -0.47
N TRP A 244 18.57 9.03 0.81
CA TRP A 244 17.20 8.77 1.29
C TRP A 244 16.70 9.86 2.23
N THR A 245 15.43 10.24 2.07
CA THR A 245 14.66 10.92 3.13
C THR A 245 14.06 9.87 4.06
N LYS A 246 14.41 9.97 5.34
CA LYS A 246 13.96 9.07 6.42
C LYS A 246 12.98 9.78 7.33
N LEU A 247 11.87 9.10 7.62
CA LEU A 247 10.86 9.53 8.58
C LEU A 247 10.76 8.50 9.72
N THR A 248 10.79 8.99 10.96
CA THR A 248 10.61 8.20 12.18
C THR A 248 9.75 8.96 13.19
N ALA A 249 9.05 8.23 14.07
CA ALA A 249 8.41 8.85 15.23
C ALA A 249 9.44 9.08 16.34
N GLU A 250 9.45 10.28 16.91
CA GLU A 250 10.27 10.62 18.07
C GLU A 250 9.40 11.28 19.14
N GLN A 251 9.72 11.00 20.40
CA GLN A 251 9.08 11.68 21.52
C GLN A 251 9.60 13.11 21.60
N GLU A 252 8.72 14.09 21.78
CA GLU A 252 9.11 15.46 22.05
C GLU A 252 9.88 15.52 23.38
N PRO A 253 10.97 16.31 23.46
CA PRO A 253 11.67 16.51 24.71
C PRO A 253 10.70 17.05 25.76
N ILE A 254 10.56 16.33 26.89
CA ILE A 254 9.84 16.86 28.04
C ILE A 254 10.65 18.04 28.56
N LEU A 255 10.16 19.26 28.35
CA LEU A 255 10.77 20.46 28.94
C LEU A 255 10.52 20.44 30.45
N LEU A 256 11.44 19.80 31.18
CA LEU A 256 11.48 19.79 32.65
C LEU A 256 11.60 21.25 33.14
N GLY A 257 10.46 21.88 33.44
CA GLY A 257 10.41 23.28 33.87
C GLY A 257 9.11 24.02 33.56
N GLN A 258 8.29 23.53 32.62
CA GLN A 258 6.94 24.04 32.41
C GLN A 258 5.93 23.20 33.19
N ASN A 259 6.01 23.27 34.52
CA ASN A 259 4.83 22.96 35.33
C ASN A 259 3.79 24.03 34.98
N SER A 260 2.92 23.75 34.01
CA SER A 260 1.67 24.50 33.86
C SER A 260 1.05 24.55 35.25
N PRO A 261 0.85 25.74 35.84
CA PRO A 261 0.22 25.83 37.16
C PRO A 261 -1.07 25.03 37.08
N ALA A 262 -1.22 24.05 37.99
CA ALA A 262 -2.41 23.22 38.05
C ALA A 262 -3.62 24.14 37.93
N PRO A 263 -4.59 23.85 37.05
CA PRO A 263 -5.73 24.74 36.84
C PRO A 263 -6.31 25.06 38.21
N GLU A 264 -6.24 26.33 38.58
CA GLU A 264 -6.74 26.81 39.86
C GLU A 264 -8.24 26.55 39.84
N HIS A 265 -8.65 25.41 40.40
CA HIS A 265 -10.03 25.08 40.64
C HIS A 265 -10.54 26.12 41.64
N LYS A 266 -11.06 27.24 41.12
CA LYS A 266 -11.85 28.20 41.89
C LYS A 266 -12.98 27.40 42.51
N ARG A 267 -12.81 27.04 43.79
CA ARG A 267 -13.86 26.44 44.59
C ARG A 267 -14.95 27.49 44.66
N ASN A 268 -16.04 27.27 43.95
CA ASN A 268 -17.24 28.07 44.11
C ASN A 268 -17.72 27.87 45.56
N ASN A 269 -17.46 28.87 46.41
CA ASN A 269 -18.02 28.91 47.75
C ASN A 269 -19.56 28.92 47.63
N PRO A 270 -20.29 27.99 48.26
CA PRO A 270 -21.74 28.04 48.28
C PRO A 270 -22.20 29.31 49.03
N ILE A 271 -23.04 30.09 48.37
CA ILE A 271 -23.70 31.27 48.92
C ILE A 271 -24.60 30.81 50.09
N ALA A 272 -24.31 31.29 51.29
CA ALA A 272 -25.19 31.13 52.44
C ALA A 272 -26.53 31.85 52.16
N ARG A 273 -27.63 31.09 52.12
CA ARG A 273 -28.99 31.66 52.13
C ARG A 273 -29.37 31.99 53.56
N ASN A 274 -29.56 33.28 53.84
CA ASN A 274 -30.37 33.73 54.97
C ASN A 274 -31.81 33.90 54.49
N GLY A 275 -32.74 33.25 55.19
CA GLY A 275 -34.18 33.29 54.96
C GLY A 275 -34.87 32.17 55.72
#